data_AF-A0A382PKF4-F1
#
_entry.id   AF-A0A382PKF4-F1
#
_cell.length_a   1.000
_cell.length_b   1.000
_cell.length_c   1.000
_cell.angle_alpha   90.00
_cell.angle_beta   90.00
_cell.angle_gamma   90.00
#
_symmetry.space_group_name_H-M   'P 1'
#
loop_
_entity.id
_entity.type
_entity.pdbx_description
1 polymer ?
#
loop_
_entity_poly.entity_id
_entity_poly.type
_entity_poly.pdbx_seq_one_letter_code
_entity_poly.pdbx_strand_id
1 'polypeptide(L)'
;KPLEDQELDNIEIATSLPSLIANEIVEPTSWTLEYKLPISILGKYTNVAKPAPGIKWKANFYKCGDKTSHPHWLTWSFVDKPNPNFHSPGFFGILAFE
;
A
#
# COMPACT_ATOMS: atom_id res chain seq x y z
N LYS A 1 4.08 16.50 -4.82
CA LYS A 1 3.48 17.37 -3.78
C LYS A 1 2.90 16.44 -2.71
N PRO A 2 3.15 16.67 -1.41
CA PRO A 2 2.51 15.87 -0.35
C PRO A 2 0.99 16.05 -0.41
N LEU A 3 0.26 15.06 0.11
CA LEU A 3 -1.19 15.16 0.30
C LEU A 3 -1.51 16.30 1.28
N GLU A 4 -2.59 17.02 1.03
CA GLU A 4 -3.12 18.03 1.95
C GLU A 4 -3.94 17.34 3.05
N ASP A 5 -3.97 17.91 4.26
CA ASP A 5 -4.65 17.29 5.42
C ASP A 5 -6.13 16.97 5.13
N GLN A 6 -6.82 17.88 4.43
CA GLN A 6 -8.22 17.69 4.02
C GLN A 6 -8.42 16.49 3.08
N GLU A 7 -7.38 16.06 2.36
CA GLU A 7 -7.44 14.88 1.49
C GLU A 7 -7.29 13.60 2.30
N LEU A 8 -6.49 13.64 3.37
CA LEU A 8 -6.32 12.51 4.28
C LEU A 8 -7.62 12.17 5.01
N ASP A 9 -8.43 13.17 5.35
CA ASP A 9 -9.76 12.99 5.96
C ASP A 9 -10.71 12.13 5.11
N ASN A 10 -10.47 12.04 3.80
CA ASN A 10 -11.28 11.25 2.88
C ASN A 10 -10.80 9.80 2.73
N ILE A 11 -9.69 9.42 3.38
CA ILE A 11 -9.18 8.05 3.39
C ILE A 11 -9.70 7.36 4.65
N GLU A 12 -10.55 6.35 4.46
CA GLU A 12 -11.06 5.56 5.58
C GLU A 12 -10.09 4.41 5.87
N ILE A 13 -9.82 4.14 7.15
CA ILE A 13 -8.93 3.06 7.60
C ILE A 13 -9.62 2.27 8.70
N ALA A 14 -9.57 0.95 8.62
CA ALA A 14 -10.04 0.03 9.66
C ALA A 14 -8.94 -1.00 9.98
N THR A 15 -8.79 -1.36 11.26
CA THR A 15 -7.79 -2.35 11.69
C THR A 15 -8.27 -3.13 12.89
N SER A 16 -7.80 -4.38 13.02
CA SER A 16 -8.06 -5.22 14.19
C SER A 16 -7.17 -4.90 15.40
N LEU A 17 -6.18 -4.02 15.24
CA LEU A 17 -5.25 -3.61 16.29
C LEU A 17 -5.56 -2.19 16.79
N PRO A 18 -5.05 -1.79 17.97
CA PRO A 18 -5.07 -0.40 18.40
C PRO A 18 -4.49 0.56 17.35
N SER A 19 -5.03 1.78 17.28
CA SER A 19 -4.57 2.82 16.35
C SER A 19 -3.12 3.25 16.57
N LEU A 20 -2.57 3.00 17.76
CA LEU A 20 -1.18 3.26 18.10
C LEU A 20 -0.57 2.04 18.77
N ILE A 21 0.54 1.55 18.19
CA ILE A 21 1.38 0.50 18.75
C ILE A 21 2.73 1.15 19.10
N ALA A 22 2.93 1.47 20.37
CA ALA A 22 4.14 2.17 20.84
C ALA A 22 5.38 1.27 20.92
N ASN A 23 5.18 -0.03 21.14
CA ASN A 23 6.23 -1.04 21.28
C ASN A 23 5.94 -2.24 20.37
N GLU A 24 6.99 -2.93 19.92
CA GLU A 24 6.84 -4.15 19.13
C GLU A 24 6.05 -5.24 19.90
N ILE A 25 5.08 -5.85 19.24
CA ILE A 25 4.41 -7.05 19.73
C ILE A 25 5.25 -8.25 19.30
N VAL A 26 5.95 -8.87 20.25
CA VAL A 26 6.89 -9.97 19.99
C VAL A 26 6.23 -11.33 19.84
N GLU A 27 4.98 -11.46 20.30
CA GLU A 27 4.20 -12.68 20.19
C GLU A 27 3.62 -12.85 18.78
N PRO A 28 3.43 -14.10 18.30
CA PRO A 28 2.72 -14.36 17.06
C PRO A 28 1.35 -13.68 17.06
N THR A 29 1.15 -12.76 16.11
CA THR A 29 -0.02 -11.89 16.07
C THR A 29 -0.68 -11.93 14.71
N SER A 30 -1.95 -12.34 14.68
CA SER A 30 -2.82 -12.19 13.51
C SER A 30 -3.52 -10.83 13.56
N TRP A 31 -3.45 -10.08 12.47
CA TRP A 31 -4.11 -8.79 12.36
C TRP A 31 -4.56 -8.51 10.93
N THR A 32 -5.53 -7.61 10.81
CA THR A 32 -6.02 -7.09 9.53
C THR A 32 -5.94 -5.57 9.49
N LEU A 33 -5.73 -5.03 8.29
CA LEU A 33 -5.78 -3.62 7.97
C LEU A 33 -6.49 -3.47 6.64
N GLU A 34 -7.46 -2.57 6.60
CA GLU A 34 -8.25 -2.23 5.43
C GLU A 34 -8.21 -0.72 5.25
N TYR A 35 -8.23 -0.26 4.00
CA TYR A 35 -8.36 1.15 3.69
C TYR A 35 -9.22 1.35 2.45
N LYS A 36 -9.88 2.50 2.39
CA LYS A 36 -10.65 2.96 1.24
C LYS A 36 -10.05 4.28 0.76
N LEU A 37 -9.43 4.23 -0.42
CA LEU A 37 -8.82 5.39 -1.06
C LEU A 37 -9.73 5.90 -2.19
N PRO A 38 -10.30 7.11 -2.09
CA PRO A 38 -11.01 7.72 -3.20
C PRO A 38 -10.08 7.98 -4.39
N ILE A 39 -10.41 7.44 -5.56
CA ILE A 39 -9.58 7.60 -6.77
C ILE A 39 -9.49 9.07 -7.23
N SER A 40 -10.45 9.91 -6.85
CA SER A 40 -10.41 11.35 -7.08
C SER A 40 -9.18 12.02 -6.48
N ILE A 41 -8.65 11.50 -5.37
CA ILE A 41 -7.40 12.01 -4.76
C ILE A 41 -6.23 11.77 -5.72
N LEU A 42 -6.10 10.55 -6.26
CA LEU A 42 -5.04 10.21 -7.21
C LEU A 42 -5.06 11.11 -8.46
N GLY A 43 -6.25 11.44 -8.95
CA GLY A 43 -6.47 12.30 -10.13
C GLY A 43 -5.93 13.73 -10.00
N LYS A 44 -5.68 14.21 -8.77
CA LYS A 44 -5.05 15.52 -8.54
C LYS A 44 -3.52 15.51 -8.73
N TYR A 45 -2.89 14.34 -8.62
CA TYR A 45 -1.43 14.18 -8.63
C TYR A 45 -0.91 13.51 -9.89
N THR A 46 -1.77 12.78 -10.60
CA THR A 46 -1.40 12.12 -11.86
C THR A 46 -2.65 11.87 -12.70
N ASN A 47 -2.45 11.65 -13.99
CA ASN A 47 -3.53 11.15 -14.85
C ASN A 47 -3.80 9.68 -14.50
N VAL A 48 -4.95 9.41 -13.89
CA VAL A 48 -5.37 8.06 -13.50
C VAL A 48 -6.67 7.71 -14.19
N ALA A 49 -6.67 6.59 -14.93
CA ALA A 49 -7.91 6.05 -15.48
C ALA A 49 -8.76 5.49 -14.33
N LYS A 50 -10.04 5.86 -14.23
CA LYS A 50 -10.92 5.30 -13.20
C LYS A 50 -11.05 3.78 -13.37
N PRO A 51 -11.10 3.00 -12.27
CA PRO A 51 -11.40 1.57 -12.34
C PRO A 51 -12.71 1.30 -13.07
N ALA A 52 -12.68 0.42 -14.06
CA ALA A 52 -13.82 0.00 -14.87
C ALA A 52 -13.43 -1.26 -15.67
N PRO A 53 -14.41 -2.04 -16.19
CA PRO A 53 -14.14 -3.15 -17.08
C PRO A 53 -13.17 -2.77 -18.21
N GLY A 54 -12.11 -3.55 -18.36
CA GLY A 54 -11.08 -3.36 -19.40
C GLY A 54 -9.99 -2.34 -19.05
N ILE A 55 -10.12 -1.58 -17.97
CA ILE A 55 -9.05 -0.72 -17.46
C ILE A 55 -8.03 -1.59 -16.71
N LYS A 56 -6.75 -1.35 -17.01
CA LYS A 56 -5.62 -2.03 -16.37
C LYS A 56 -4.73 -1.00 -15.68
N TRP A 57 -4.42 -1.25 -14.41
CA TRP A 57 -3.42 -0.46 -13.68
C TRP A 57 -2.14 -1.25 -13.49
N LYS A 58 -1.02 -0.54 -13.47
CA LYS A 58 0.24 -1.08 -12.97
C LYS A 58 0.36 -0.76 -11.48
N ALA A 59 0.48 -1.78 -10.64
CA ALA A 59 0.63 -1.59 -9.19
C ALA A 59 1.44 -2.70 -8.55
N ASN A 60 1.76 -2.52 -7.26
CA ASN A 60 2.28 -3.57 -6.40
C ASN A 60 1.81 -3.31 -4.95
N PHE A 61 1.86 -4.33 -4.10
CA PHE A 61 1.49 -4.28 -2.69
C PHE A 61 2.63 -4.82 -1.85
N TYR A 62 2.89 -4.20 -0.70
CA TYR A 62 4.09 -4.43 0.09
C TYR A 62 3.77 -4.71 1.55
N LYS A 63 4.61 -5.54 2.18
CA LYS A 63 4.71 -5.65 3.65
C LYS A 63 6.17 -5.51 4.05
N CYS A 64 6.46 -4.65 5.02
CA CYS A 64 7.81 -4.47 5.56
C CYS A 64 7.82 -4.35 7.08
N GLY A 65 9.02 -4.44 7.66
CA GLY A 65 9.24 -4.43 9.11
C GLY A 65 10.70 -4.11 9.47
N ASP A 66 11.28 -3.06 8.89
CA ASP A 66 12.72 -2.74 8.96
C ASP A 66 13.28 -2.64 10.39
N LYS A 67 12.47 -2.15 11.32
CA LYS A 67 12.84 -1.92 12.73
C LYS A 67 12.24 -2.95 13.70
N THR A 68 11.71 -4.05 13.19
CA THR A 68 11.25 -5.17 14.03
C THR A 68 12.42 -6.09 14.38
N SER A 69 12.24 -6.92 15.41
CA SER A 69 13.16 -8.00 15.77
C SER A 69 13.50 -8.95 14.61
N HIS A 70 12.62 -9.04 13.60
CA HIS A 70 12.80 -9.88 12.41
C HIS A 70 12.57 -9.04 11.14
N PRO A 71 13.57 -8.29 10.64
CA PRO A 71 13.42 -7.48 9.43
C PRO A 71 13.00 -8.31 8.22
N HIS A 72 12.01 -7.82 7.48
CA HIS A 72 11.46 -8.53 6.32
C HIS A 72 10.86 -7.56 5.29
N TRP A 73 10.83 -7.99 4.04
CA TRP A 73 10.28 -7.26 2.89
C TRP A 73 9.57 -8.23 1.95
N LEU A 74 8.27 -8.04 1.75
CA LEU A 74 7.43 -8.89 0.91
C LEU A 74 6.72 -8.03 -0.13
N THR A 75 6.50 -8.61 -1.31
CA THR A 75 5.85 -7.97 -2.45
C THR A 75 4.82 -8.91 -3.06
N TRP A 76 3.69 -8.38 -3.53
CA TRP A 76 2.74 -9.18 -4.32
C TRP A 76 3.30 -9.53 -5.71
N SER A 77 3.77 -8.52 -6.45
CA SER A 77 4.48 -8.72 -7.72
C SER A 77 5.98 -8.76 -7.48
N PHE A 78 6.67 -9.78 -8.00
CA PHE A 78 8.08 -10.03 -7.73
C PHE A 78 8.98 -8.88 -8.23
N VAL A 79 9.87 -8.41 -7.36
CA VAL A 79 10.86 -7.38 -7.68
C VAL A 79 12.25 -8.00 -7.75
N ASP A 80 12.79 -8.12 -8.96
CA ASP A 80 14.13 -8.67 -9.20
C ASP A 80 15.21 -7.58 -9.06
N LYS A 81 15.63 -7.34 -7.82
CA LYS A 81 16.71 -6.39 -7.49
C LYS A 81 17.66 -7.00 -6.47
N PRO A 82 18.96 -6.65 -6.52
CA PRO A 82 19.96 -7.17 -5.59
C PRO A 82 19.72 -6.73 -4.14
N ASN A 83 19.01 -5.61 -3.95
CA ASN A 83 18.61 -5.09 -2.64
C ASN A 83 17.11 -4.75 -2.66
N PRO A 84 16.40 -4.83 -1.51
CA PRO A 84 14.99 -4.44 -1.41
C PRO A 84 14.75 -3.03 -1.95
N ASN A 85 13.89 -2.91 -2.96
CA ASN A 85 13.53 -1.62 -3.55
C ASN A 85 12.08 -1.62 -4.06
N PHE A 86 11.17 -1.09 -3.23
CA PHE A 86 9.75 -0.97 -3.57
C PHE A 86 9.47 0.12 -4.63
N HIS A 87 10.37 1.08 -4.83
CA HIS A 87 10.20 2.16 -5.80
C HIS A 87 10.69 1.75 -7.20
N SER A 88 10.21 0.59 -7.69
CA SER A 88 10.63 0.00 -8.96
C SER A 88 9.43 -0.25 -9.91
N PRO A 89 8.91 0.79 -10.62
CA PRO A 89 7.71 0.68 -11.47
C PRO A 89 7.80 -0.34 -12.62
N GLY A 90 9.02 -0.75 -13.00
CA GLY A 90 9.26 -1.82 -13.97
C GLY A 90 8.71 -3.18 -13.52
N PHE A 91 8.64 -3.40 -12.21
CA PHE A 91 8.21 -4.67 -11.58
C PHE A 91 6.77 -4.63 -11.05
N PHE A 92 5.98 -3.64 -11.47
CA PHE A 92 4.57 -3.60 -11.10
C PHE A 92 3.78 -4.68 -11.87
N GLY A 93 2.95 -5.40 -11.15
CA GLY A 93 1.95 -6.30 -11.70
C GLY A 93 0.77 -5.55 -12.31
N ILE A 94 -0.21 -6.29 -12.81
CA ILE A 94 -1.41 -5.74 -13.45
C ILE A 94 -2.63 -5.94 -12.55
N LEU A 95 -3.31 -4.85 -12.21
CA LEU A 95 -4.67 -4.89 -11.67
C LEU A 95 -5.64 -4.76 -12.84
N ALA A 96 -6.47 -5.78 -13.06
CA ALA A 96 -7.56 -5.75 -14.02
C ALA A 96 -8.87 -5.56 -13.25
N PHE A 97 -9.62 -4.51 -13.58
CA PHE A 97 -10.88 -4.19 -12.91
C PHE A 97 -12.07 -4.77 -13.67
N GLU A 98 -13.09 -5.16 -12.89
CA GLU A 98 -14.40 -5.65 -13.34
C GLU A 98 -15.48 -4.60 -13.17
#